data_AF-A0A9D4FE14-F1
#
_entry.id   AF-A0A9D4FE14-F1
#
_cell.length_a   1.000
_cell.length_b   1.000
_cell.length_c   1.000
_cell.angle_alpha   90.00
_cell.angle_beta   90.00
_cell.angle_gamma   90.00
#
_symmetry.space_group_name_H-M   'P 1'
#
loop_
_entity.id
_entity.type
_entity.pdbx_description
1 polymer ?
#
loop_
_entity_poly.entity_id
_entity_poly.type
_entity_poly.pdbx_seq_one_letter_code
_entity_poly.pdbx_strand_id
1 'polypeptide(L)'
;MARYWKSKACSIYQKRDKVLLKYPFGVRRVPYKEYILRGVVLKRKKAFDKYLVKYRDNENVTHSRWLSIENITSRTIEEEHRRRKWSIREFQLMEQKRQHKRKYYVVLHSDNVCSEDDNSRSNASNETEDDQLENPVSTAVHEQLQLWNDNRSRIIYNPEGDGDC
;
A
#
# COMPACT_ATOMS: atom_id res chain seq x y z
N MET A 1 -9.58 -18.87 -11.87
CA MET A 1 -10.16 -17.64 -11.29
C MET A 1 -9.13 -16.50 -11.14
N ALA A 2 -8.60 -15.93 -12.23
CA ALA A 2 -7.48 -14.95 -12.14
C ALA A 2 -7.77 -13.57 -12.78
N ARG A 3 -8.98 -13.31 -13.29
CA ARG A 3 -9.25 -12.12 -14.12
C ARG A 3 -9.80 -10.88 -13.40
N TYR A 4 -10.09 -10.95 -12.10
CA TYR A 4 -10.87 -9.89 -11.43
C TYR A 4 -10.04 -8.65 -11.00
N TRP A 5 -8.75 -8.83 -10.71
CA TRP A 5 -7.85 -7.77 -10.19
C TRP A 5 -7.43 -6.74 -11.25
N LYS A 6 -7.29 -7.15 -12.52
CA LYS A 6 -6.96 -6.24 -13.64
C LYS A 6 -8.00 -5.13 -13.83
N SER A 7 -9.25 -5.39 -13.42
CA SER A 7 -10.37 -4.46 -13.51
C SER A 7 -10.40 -3.43 -12.37
N LYS A 8 -9.83 -3.71 -11.19
CA LYS A 8 -9.93 -2.83 -10.01
C LYS A 8 -8.73 -1.93 -9.74
N ALA A 9 -7.60 -2.16 -10.40
CA ALA A 9 -6.44 -1.30 -10.21
C ALA A 9 -6.57 -0.03 -11.04
N CYS A 10 -7.04 1.03 -10.39
CA CYS A 10 -7.13 2.37 -10.94
C CYS A 10 -5.82 3.14 -10.71
N SER A 11 -5.55 4.17 -11.53
CA SER A 11 -4.33 4.98 -11.42
C SER A 11 -4.35 5.87 -10.19
N ILE A 12 -3.26 5.87 -9.43
CA ILE A 12 -3.17 6.67 -8.19
C ILE A 12 -2.51 8.01 -8.51
N TYR A 13 -3.22 9.10 -8.21
CA TYR A 13 -2.70 10.47 -8.33
C TYR A 13 -2.36 11.06 -6.96
N GLN A 14 -1.35 11.91 -6.92
CA GLN A 14 -0.89 12.61 -5.72
C GLN A 14 -1.36 14.06 -5.70
N LYS A 15 -1.26 14.70 -4.54
CA LYS A 15 -1.56 16.13 -4.37
C LYS A 15 -0.56 16.95 -5.20
N ARG A 16 -1.08 17.94 -5.92
CA ARG A 16 -0.38 18.82 -6.90
C ARG A 16 -0.04 18.14 -8.25
N ASP A 17 -0.48 16.91 -8.50
CA ASP A 17 -0.31 16.30 -9.83
C ASP A 17 -1.09 17.08 -10.89
N LYS A 18 -0.43 17.31 -12.04
CA LYS A 18 -1.05 17.91 -13.23
C LYS A 18 -1.73 16.79 -14.03
N VAL A 19 -3.02 16.94 -14.26
CA VAL A 19 -3.86 15.92 -14.89
C VAL A 19 -4.68 16.50 -16.03
N LEU A 20 -5.13 15.64 -16.92
CA LEU A 20 -6.11 15.90 -17.96
C LEU A 20 -7.48 15.42 -17.50
N LEU A 21 -8.52 16.17 -17.83
CA LEU A 21 -9.89 15.93 -17.39
C LEU A 21 -10.82 15.80 -18.59
N LYS A 22 -11.65 14.76 -18.59
CA LYS A 22 -12.70 14.57 -19.59
C LYS A 22 -13.95 15.36 -19.20
N TYR A 23 -14.22 16.45 -19.90
CA TYR A 23 -15.36 17.34 -19.68
C TYR A 23 -16.39 17.15 -20.81
N PRO A 24 -17.72 17.18 -20.55
CA PRO A 24 -18.39 17.48 -19.29
C PRO A 24 -18.46 16.30 -18.31
N PHE A 25 -18.47 16.62 -17.01
CA PHE A 25 -18.55 15.62 -15.94
C PHE A 25 -20.01 15.23 -15.67
N GLY A 26 -20.53 14.21 -16.36
CA GLY A 26 -21.88 13.69 -16.12
C GLY A 26 -22.20 12.43 -16.91
N VAL A 27 -23.05 11.58 -16.34
CA VAL A 27 -23.59 10.41 -17.04
C VAL A 27 -24.82 10.85 -17.83
N ARG A 28 -24.79 10.69 -19.15
CA ARG A 28 -25.93 11.00 -20.02
C ARG A 28 -26.18 9.85 -21.00
N ARG A 29 -27.44 9.72 -21.41
CA ARG A 29 -27.92 8.67 -22.33
C ARG A 29 -27.37 8.83 -23.76
N VAL A 30 -26.93 10.04 -24.13
CA VAL A 30 -26.38 10.36 -25.45
C VAL A 30 -24.94 10.83 -25.28
N PRO A 31 -23.97 10.28 -26.03
CA PRO A 31 -22.58 10.73 -25.99
C PRO A 31 -22.49 12.17 -26.51
N TYR A 32 -21.88 13.04 -25.72
CA TYR A 32 -21.56 14.41 -26.09
C TYR A 32 -20.09 14.50 -26.53
N LYS A 33 -19.73 15.57 -27.24
CA LYS A 33 -18.33 15.84 -27.59
C LYS A 33 -17.51 16.07 -26.32
N GLU A 34 -16.58 15.16 -26.03
CA GLU A 34 -15.68 15.31 -24.89
C GLU A 34 -14.60 16.35 -25.19
N TYR A 35 -14.36 17.24 -24.23
CA TYR A 35 -13.26 18.20 -24.22
C TYR A 35 -12.25 17.79 -23.16
N ILE A 36 -10.96 17.98 -23.45
CA ILE A 36 -9.89 17.72 -22.50
C ILE A 36 -9.51 19.04 -21.82
N LEU A 37 -9.79 19.14 -20.52
CA LEU A 37 -9.36 20.28 -19.68
C LEU A 37 -8.07 19.93 -18.93
N ARG A 38 -7.24 20.94 -18.66
CA ARG A 38 -6.06 20.79 -17.80
C ARG A 38 -6.44 21.12 -16.35
N GLY A 39 -6.02 20.28 -15.42
CA GLY A 39 -6.32 20.44 -14.00
C GLY A 39 -5.16 20.06 -13.09
N VAL A 40 -5.32 20.38 -11.81
CA VAL A 40 -4.39 20.05 -10.73
C VAL A 40 -5.13 19.38 -9.58
N VAL A 41 -4.63 18.22 -9.15
CA VAL A 41 -5.20 17.48 -8.02
C VAL A 41 -4.90 18.22 -6.72
N LEU A 42 -5.93 18.55 -5.95
CA LEU A 42 -5.79 19.20 -4.64
C LEU A 42 -5.81 18.21 -3.48
N LYS A 43 -6.76 17.27 -3.50
CA LYS A 43 -6.98 16.30 -2.43
C LYS A 43 -7.50 14.97 -3.00
N ARG A 44 -7.23 13.87 -2.31
CA ARG A 44 -7.76 12.52 -2.61
C ARG A 44 -8.65 12.04 -1.48
N LYS A 45 -9.82 11.50 -1.82
CA LYS A 45 -10.72 10.81 -0.89
C LYS A 45 -10.64 9.30 -1.15
N LYS A 46 -9.80 8.59 -0.40
CA LYS A 46 -9.51 7.16 -0.60
C LYS A 46 -10.74 6.26 -0.55
N ALA A 47 -11.69 6.54 0.35
CA ALA A 47 -12.88 5.69 0.54
C ALA A 47 -13.83 5.63 -0.68
N PHE A 48 -13.78 6.62 -1.58
CA PHE A 48 -14.69 6.71 -2.72
C PHE A 48 -13.96 6.82 -4.06
N ASP A 49 -12.63 6.66 -4.07
CA ASP A 49 -11.77 6.87 -5.25
C ASP A 49 -12.07 8.18 -6.02
N LYS A 50 -12.39 9.24 -5.27
CA LYS A 50 -12.64 10.59 -5.80
C LYS A 50 -11.46 11.51 -5.52
N TYR A 51 -11.20 12.41 -6.46
CA TYR A 51 -10.16 13.42 -6.37
C TYR A 51 -10.79 14.80 -6.48
N LEU A 52 -10.39 15.72 -5.60
CA LEU A 52 -10.73 17.12 -5.72
C LEU A 52 -9.74 17.74 -6.71
N VAL A 53 -10.23 18.19 -7.86
CA VAL A 53 -9.39 18.77 -8.91
C VAL A 53 -9.77 20.22 -9.12
N LYS A 54 -8.76 21.08 -9.20
CA LYS A 54 -8.88 22.48 -9.63
C LYS A 54 -8.62 22.55 -11.12
N TYR A 55 -9.54 23.13 -11.88
CA TYR A 55 -9.41 23.27 -13.33
C TYR A 55 -9.98 24.59 -13.81
N ARG A 56 -9.63 24.97 -15.03
CA ARG A 56 -10.19 26.14 -15.71
C ARG A 56 -11.10 25.65 -16.84
N ASP A 57 -12.29 26.23 -16.95
CA ASP A 57 -13.19 25.94 -18.07
C ASP A 57 -12.82 26.76 -19.32
N ASN A 58 -13.59 26.56 -20.39
CA ASN A 58 -13.41 27.29 -21.65
C ASN A 58 -13.71 28.79 -21.51
N GLU A 59 -14.48 29.19 -20.51
CA GLU A 59 -14.83 30.58 -20.18
C GLU A 59 -13.80 31.23 -19.25
N ASN A 60 -12.67 30.57 -19.02
CA ASN A 60 -11.58 31.03 -18.16
C ASN A 60 -11.94 31.18 -16.67
N VAL A 61 -13.05 30.59 -16.22
CA VAL A 61 -13.46 30.51 -14.82
C VAL A 61 -12.80 29.32 -14.15
N THR A 62 -12.33 29.52 -12.92
CA THR A 62 -11.66 28.49 -12.14
C THR A 62 -12.65 27.75 -11.26
N HIS A 63 -12.71 26.43 -11.42
CA HIS A 63 -13.60 25.55 -10.67
C HIS A 63 -12.81 24.57 -9.82
N SER A 64 -13.43 24.08 -8.74
CA SER A 64 -12.92 22.98 -7.93
C SER A 64 -14.03 21.96 -7.72
N ARG A 65 -13.84 20.73 -8.23
CA ARG A 65 -14.87 19.68 -8.19
C ARG A 65 -14.28 18.33 -7.80
N TRP A 66 -15.07 17.54 -7.09
CA TRP A 66 -14.79 16.14 -6.84
C TRP A 66 -15.11 15.31 -8.09
N LEU A 67 -14.09 14.66 -8.63
CA LEU A 67 -14.18 13.84 -9.84
C LEU A 67 -13.81 12.40 -9.56
N SER A 68 -14.49 11.49 -10.25
CA SER A 68 -14.14 10.07 -10.29
C SER A 68 -12.90 9.86 -11.13
N ILE A 69 -12.17 8.77 -10.83
CA ILE A 69 -10.92 8.42 -11.51
C ILE A 69 -11.07 8.21 -13.02
N GLU A 70 -12.25 7.80 -13.49
CA GLU A 70 -12.58 7.58 -14.90
C GLU A 70 -12.50 8.86 -15.75
N ASN A 71 -12.72 10.01 -15.11
CA ASN A 71 -12.70 11.32 -15.75
C ASN A 71 -11.33 12.00 -15.67
N ILE A 72 -10.33 11.32 -15.10
CA ILE A 72 -8.98 11.84 -14.88
C ILE A 72 -7.99 10.97 -15.65
N THR A 73 -7.07 11.61 -16.37
CA THR A 73 -5.98 10.95 -17.06
C THR A 73 -4.66 11.69 -16.85
N SER A 74 -3.55 10.97 -16.94
CA SER A 74 -2.21 11.55 -16.95
C SER A 74 -1.97 12.38 -18.21
N ARG A 75 -0.87 13.14 -18.24
CA ARG A 75 -0.52 13.96 -19.41
C ARG A 75 -0.16 13.11 -20.62
N THR A 76 0.44 11.95 -20.41
CA THR A 76 0.81 11.00 -21.46
C THR A 76 0.26 9.60 -21.19
N ILE A 77 0.10 8.83 -22.26
CA ILE A 77 -0.39 7.45 -22.20
C ILE A 77 0.63 6.58 -21.46
N GLU A 78 1.93 6.79 -21.67
CA GLU A 78 3.00 6.05 -20.99
C GLU A 78 3.00 6.30 -19.49
N GLU A 79 2.76 7.55 -19.06
CA GLU A 79 2.67 7.91 -17.65
C GLU A 79 1.46 7.25 -16.98
N GLU A 80 0.32 7.22 -17.68
CA GLU A 80 -0.89 6.54 -17.24
C GLU A 80 -0.67 5.02 -17.11
N HIS A 81 -0.07 4.38 -18.12
CA HIS A 81 0.27 2.96 -18.06
C HIS A 81 1.25 2.65 -16.94
N ARG A 82 2.25 3.50 -16.72
CA ARG A 82 3.21 3.35 -15.62
C ARG A 82 2.48 3.43 -14.29
N ARG A 83 1.68 4.48 -14.05
CA ARG A 83 0.90 4.64 -12.82
C ARG A 83 -0.01 3.44 -12.56
N ARG A 84 -0.68 2.94 -13.59
CA ARG A 84 -1.54 1.75 -13.47
C ARG A 84 -0.77 0.48 -13.13
N LYS A 85 0.40 0.24 -13.75
CA LYS A 85 1.27 -0.90 -13.39
C LYS A 85 1.72 -0.82 -11.92
N TRP A 86 2.09 0.38 -11.46
CA TRP A 86 2.46 0.62 -10.07
C TRP A 86 1.29 0.38 -9.11
N SER A 87 0.08 0.86 -9.44
CA SER A 87 -1.09 0.64 -8.59
C SER A 87 -1.51 -0.82 -8.50
N ILE A 88 -1.38 -1.59 -9.58
CA ILE A 88 -1.59 -3.04 -9.57
C ILE A 88 -0.64 -3.73 -8.60
N ARG A 89 0.67 -3.41 -8.66
CA ARG A 89 1.69 -4.01 -7.80
C ARG A 89 1.44 -3.69 -6.32
N GLU A 90 1.17 -2.42 -6.02
CA GLU A 90 0.84 -1.99 -4.65
C GLU A 90 -0.41 -2.71 -4.12
N PHE A 91 -1.45 -2.84 -4.93
CA PHE A 91 -2.66 -3.56 -4.55
C PHE A 91 -2.37 -5.04 -4.25
N GLN A 92 -1.58 -5.71 -5.08
CA GLN A 92 -1.18 -7.11 -4.85
C GLN A 92 -0.40 -7.27 -3.54
N LEU A 93 0.53 -6.37 -3.26
CA LEU A 93 1.32 -6.38 -2.03
C LEU A 93 0.43 -6.18 -0.79
N MET A 94 -0.50 -5.22 -0.84
CA MET A 94 -1.45 -4.97 0.25
C MET A 94 -2.37 -6.16 0.47
N GLU A 95 -2.82 -6.81 -0.60
CA GLU A 95 -3.66 -8.00 -0.52
C GLU A 95 -2.91 -9.19 0.09
N GLN A 96 -1.65 -9.42 -0.30
CA GLN A 96 -0.79 -10.43 0.31
C GLN A 96 -0.59 -10.18 1.82
N LYS A 97 -0.30 -8.93 2.21
CA LYS A 97 -0.19 -8.55 3.63
C LYS A 97 -1.48 -8.79 4.39
N ARG A 98 -2.64 -8.47 3.78
CA ARG A 98 -3.96 -8.71 4.36
C ARG A 98 -4.23 -10.20 4.55
N GLN A 99 -3.89 -11.01 3.56
CA GLN A 99 -4.02 -12.47 3.63
C GLN A 99 -3.10 -13.08 4.69
N HIS A 100 -1.85 -12.62 4.76
CA HIS A 100 -0.91 -13.01 5.81
C HIS A 100 -1.48 -12.67 7.19
N LYS A 101 -1.90 -11.42 7.42
CA LYS A 101 -2.49 -11.00 8.70
C LYS A 101 -3.68 -11.86 9.07
N ARG A 102 -4.55 -12.22 8.12
CA ARG A 102 -5.71 -13.10 8.35
C ARG A 102 -5.31 -14.53 8.69
N LYS A 103 -4.30 -15.09 8.00
CA LYS A 103 -3.85 -16.47 8.19
C LYS A 103 -3.14 -16.66 9.54
N TYR A 104 -2.33 -15.68 9.94
CA TYR A 104 -1.52 -15.72 11.16
C TYR A 104 -2.11 -14.85 12.28
N TYR A 105 -3.41 -14.57 12.22
CA TYR A 105 -4.10 -13.85 13.29
C TYR A 105 -4.26 -14.78 14.49
N VAL A 106 -3.39 -14.64 15.48
CA VAL A 106 -3.58 -15.30 16.78
C VAL A 106 -4.45 -14.38 17.63
N VAL A 107 -5.67 -14.82 17.94
CA VAL A 107 -6.50 -14.20 18.96
C VAL A 107 -5.91 -14.63 20.30
N LEU A 108 -5.21 -13.70 20.97
CA LEU A 108 -4.90 -13.90 22.38
C LEU A 108 -6.23 -13.76 23.13
N HIS A 109 -6.81 -14.90 23.51
CA HIS A 109 -7.88 -14.92 24.49
C HIS A 109 -7.29 -14.45 25.81
N SER A 110 -7.64 -13.22 26.23
CA SER A 110 -7.43 -12.75 27.58
C SER A 110 -8.47 -13.40 28.50
N ASP A 111 -8.49 -14.73 28.53
CA ASP A 111 -9.34 -15.45 29.47
C ASP A 111 -8.62 -15.47 30.81
N ASN A 112 -9.05 -14.51 31.63
CA ASN A 112 -9.31 -14.66 33.05
C ASN A 112 -8.11 -14.74 34.00
N VAL A 113 -7.73 -13.56 34.46
CA VAL A 113 -7.49 -13.28 35.88
C VAL A 113 -8.61 -13.93 36.72
N CYS A 114 -8.26 -14.94 37.53
CA CYS A 114 -8.89 -15.45 38.78
C CYS A 114 -8.36 -16.88 38.95
N SER A 115 -7.65 -17.26 40.01
CA SER A 115 -8.06 -17.13 41.41
C SER A 115 -6.87 -17.03 42.36
N GLU A 116 -7.06 -16.23 43.40
CA GLU A 116 -6.30 -16.25 44.65
C GLU A 116 -6.33 -17.66 45.26
N ASP A 117 -5.20 -18.11 45.82
CA ASP A 117 -5.18 -19.01 46.96
C ASP A 117 -4.01 -18.61 47.88
N ASP A 118 -4.38 -18.46 49.14
CA ASP A 118 -3.64 -17.85 50.24
C ASP A 118 -2.49 -18.71 50.81
N ASN A 119 -1.41 -18.01 51.17
CA ASN A 119 -0.66 -18.14 52.42
C ASN A 119 0.17 -19.41 52.73
N SER A 120 1.50 -19.30 52.68
CA SER A 120 2.34 -19.59 53.86
C SER A 120 3.73 -18.95 53.78
N ARG A 121 4.04 -18.14 54.79
CA ARG A 121 5.34 -17.53 55.13
C ARG A 121 6.45 -18.57 55.36
N SER A 122 7.65 -18.29 54.86
CA SER A 122 8.88 -18.30 55.69
C SER A 122 10.05 -17.63 54.97
N ASN A 123 10.75 -16.78 55.72
CA ASN A 123 11.92 -15.99 55.35
C ASN A 123 13.11 -16.85 54.91
N ALA A 124 13.98 -16.32 54.02
CA ALA A 124 15.35 -15.90 54.34
C ALA A 124 16.32 -16.02 53.14
N SER A 125 17.24 -15.05 53.11
CA SER A 125 18.58 -15.06 52.50
C SER A 125 18.71 -14.61 51.04
N ASN A 126 19.46 -13.52 50.91
CA ASN A 126 20.22 -13.09 49.74
C ASN A 126 21.06 -14.25 49.16
N GLU A 127 21.22 -14.29 47.84
CA GLU A 127 22.53 -14.32 47.19
C GLU A 127 22.39 -14.19 45.67
N THR A 128 23.41 -13.56 45.10
CA THR A 128 23.65 -13.18 43.71
C THR A 128 23.86 -14.40 42.82
N GLU A 129 23.34 -14.41 41.60
CA GLU A 129 23.99 -15.08 40.46
C GLU A 129 23.40 -14.58 39.12
N ASP A 130 24.30 -14.05 38.30
CA ASP A 130 24.11 -13.76 36.88
C ASP A 130 23.86 -15.07 36.13
N ASP A 131 22.77 -15.18 35.38
CA ASP A 131 22.66 -16.20 34.34
C ASP A 131 21.86 -15.68 33.14
N GLN A 132 22.57 -15.46 32.03
CA GLN A 132 21.99 -15.19 30.73
C GLN A 132 21.38 -16.48 30.18
N LEU A 133 20.07 -16.68 30.40
CA LEU A 133 19.30 -17.64 29.62
C LEU A 133 19.03 -17.07 28.23
N GLU A 134 19.88 -17.42 27.26
CA GLU A 134 19.57 -17.25 25.85
C GLU A 134 18.30 -18.04 25.50
N ASN A 135 17.26 -17.30 25.13
CA ASN A 135 15.95 -17.85 24.78
C ASN A 135 16.05 -18.49 23.39
N PRO A 136 16.00 -19.83 23.24
CA PRO A 136 16.35 -20.53 21.99
C PRO A 136 15.38 -20.22 20.83
N VAL A 137 14.20 -19.69 21.14
CA VAL A 137 13.20 -19.24 20.15
C VAL A 137 13.66 -17.94 19.47
N SER A 138 14.44 -17.10 20.14
CA SER A 138 14.94 -15.82 19.60
C SER A 138 16.04 -16.03 18.56
N THR A 139 16.93 -17.00 18.80
CA THR A 139 18.07 -17.30 17.92
C THR A 139 17.60 -17.86 16.58
N ALA A 140 16.62 -18.78 16.58
CA ALA A 140 16.07 -19.36 15.35
C ALA A 140 15.34 -18.34 14.45
N VAL A 141 14.67 -17.36 15.05
CA VAL A 141 14.02 -16.27 14.29
C VAL A 141 15.05 -15.31 13.71
N HIS A 142 16.14 -15.05 14.44
CA HIS A 142 17.25 -14.22 13.97
C HIS A 142 18.00 -14.87 12.79
N GLU A 143 18.23 -16.18 12.86
CA GLU A 143 18.90 -16.97 11.82
C GLU A 143 18.07 -17.00 10.50
N GLN A 144 16.74 -17.15 10.61
CA GLN A 144 15.86 -17.10 9.44
C GLN A 144 15.84 -15.71 8.78
N LEU A 145 15.94 -14.63 9.56
CA LEU A 145 16.02 -13.26 9.04
C LEU A 145 17.36 -12.96 8.35
N GLN A 146 18.46 -13.51 8.86
CA GLN A 146 19.78 -13.41 8.21
C GLN A 146 19.80 -14.15 6.88
N LEU A 147 19.33 -15.40 6.83
CA LEU A 147 19.20 -16.17 5.58
C LEU A 147 18.33 -15.47 4.52
N TRP A 148 17.29 -14.74 4.95
CA TRP A 148 16.44 -13.99 4.04
C TRP A 148 17.12 -12.74 3.47
N ASN A 149 17.96 -12.07 4.26
CA ASN A 149 18.73 -10.91 3.82
C ASN A 149 19.89 -11.30 2.89
N ASP A 150 20.57 -12.41 3.16
CA ASP A 150 21.69 -12.89 2.34
C ASP A 150 21.24 -13.36 0.95
N ASN A 151 20.06 -13.99 0.85
CA ASN A 151 19.48 -14.36 -0.44
C ASN A 151 19.00 -13.15 -1.26
N ARG A 152 18.68 -12.02 -0.62
CA ARG A 152 18.29 -10.79 -1.33
C ARG A 152 19.50 -10.09 -1.95
N SER A 153 20.66 -10.19 -1.32
CA SER A 153 21.93 -9.64 -1.81
C SER A 153 22.49 -10.42 -3.02
N ARG A 154 22.15 -11.70 -3.16
CA ARG A 154 22.58 -12.56 -4.29
C ARG A 154 21.85 -12.28 -5.62
N ILE A 155 20.76 -11.52 -5.62
CA ILE A 155 19.97 -11.24 -6.85
C ILE A 155 20.45 -9.97 -7.58
N ILE A 156 21.40 -9.23 -7.00
CA ILE A 156 21.95 -8.03 -7.63
C ILE A 156 23.47 -8.19 -7.76
N TYR A 157 23.93 -9.02 -8.69
CA TYR A 157 25.22 -8.85 -9.37
C TYR A 157 25.25 -9.76 -10.60
N ASN A 158 25.05 -9.20 -11.79
CA ASN A 158 25.55 -9.75 -13.06
C ASN A 158 26.49 -8.68 -13.65
N PRO A 159 27.77 -8.64 -13.26
CA PRO A 159 28.81 -8.06 -14.08
C PRO A 159 29.29 -9.17 -15.02
N GLU A 160 29.14 -8.98 -16.32
CA GLU A 160 29.92 -9.60 -17.41
C GLU A 160 29.03 -9.73 -18.64
N GLY A 161 29.36 -8.90 -19.62
CA GLY A 161 28.78 -8.87 -20.94
C GLY A 161 29.36 -7.75 -21.79
N ASP A 162 30.60 -7.34 -21.52
CA ASP A 162 31.44 -6.66 -22.51
C ASP A 162 31.92 -7.75 -23.48
N GLY A 163 31.59 -7.57 -24.75
CA GLY A 163 32.00 -8.43 -25.85
C GLY A 163 31.90 -7.63 -27.13
N ASP A 164 33.04 -7.04 -27.51
CA ASP A 164 33.30 -6.33 -28.76
C ASP A 164 32.98 -7.16 -30.02
N CYS A 165 32.79 -6.41 -31.12
CA CYS A 165 32.69 -6.77 -32.56
C CYS A 165 31.28 -6.86 -33.15
#